data_AF-A0AAJ2VQT7-F1
#
_entry.id   AF-A0AAJ2VQT7-F1
#
_cell.length_a   1.000
_cell.length_b   1.000
_cell.length_c   1.000
_cell.angle_alpha   90.00
_cell.angle_beta   90.00
_cell.angle_gamma   90.00
#
_symmetry.space_group_name_H-M   'P 1'
#
loop_
_entity.id
_entity.type
_entity.pdbx_description
1 polymer ?
#
loop_
_entity_poly.entity_id
_entity_poly.type
_entity_poly.pdbx_seq_one_letter_code
_entity_poly.pdbx_strand_id
1 'polypeptide(L)'
;MTEKYQGAVMTKEAVTFSGTPRPTWKEFNDTDKYPCVDYLKLKKELVTLQNQITITDPVYGGTNLSPAQHKRMKELERKLADAPPDPVLPPPAALIKVSGKLEAFSARLIPHYFDPEAYPQTHGYFTRQQERVAKAAVVVAAAGQGAAAQGMLLEGNRLSRLAWYVTGKINGKHFSGWLGYTFCQPGEEVELIVAPVGDEYLVYALSKPQERSITMTPGCYRGKRQARWGGTWFWLGILGFSLAGVIITWTIVYGLKQLITWDLCELLFTCIISGGVVVIGPALYSVWRRHPFPQEALAEEIFTVMGWKNITDINLVKLNRRRKRQWKRTGKPDNPFKEQTPFLYTGWGREFYYY
;
A
#
# COMPACT_ATOMS: atom_id res chain seq x y z
N MET A 1 -23.68 -15.98 -41.43
CA MET A 1 -23.76 -16.91 -40.29
C MET A 1 -23.03 -16.28 -39.11
N THR A 2 -23.62 -15.36 -38.33
CA THR A 2 -24.60 -15.58 -37.24
C THR A 2 -24.09 -16.51 -36.15
N GLU A 3 -23.49 -15.96 -35.09
CA GLU A 3 -23.92 -16.27 -33.72
C GLU A 3 -23.51 -15.19 -32.71
N LYS A 4 -24.50 -14.36 -32.39
CA LYS A 4 -24.83 -13.72 -31.11
C LYS A 4 -23.72 -13.65 -30.04
N TYR A 5 -23.08 -12.48 -29.97
CA TYR A 5 -22.83 -11.89 -28.65
C TYR A 5 -24.20 -11.48 -28.09
N GLN A 6 -24.84 -12.40 -27.35
CA GLN A 6 -25.94 -12.04 -26.47
C GLN A 6 -25.41 -11.00 -25.49
N GLY A 7 -25.78 -9.74 -25.73
CA GLY A 7 -25.80 -8.73 -24.69
C GLY A 7 -26.61 -9.33 -23.56
N ALA A 8 -25.93 -9.65 -22.46
CA ALA A 8 -26.59 -9.77 -21.18
C ALA A 8 -27.28 -8.43 -20.95
N VAL A 9 -28.58 -8.42 -21.21
CA VAL A 9 -29.51 -7.43 -20.73
C VAL A 9 -29.28 -7.40 -19.23
N MET A 10 -28.44 -6.47 -18.77
CA MET A 10 -28.37 -6.09 -17.38
C MET A 10 -29.76 -5.56 -17.08
N THR A 11 -30.61 -6.43 -16.53
CA THR A 11 -31.83 -6.06 -15.85
C THR A 11 -31.50 -4.83 -15.00
N LYS A 12 -32.32 -3.79 -15.13
CA LYS A 12 -32.23 -2.56 -14.33
C LYS A 12 -32.61 -2.88 -12.87
N GLU A 13 -31.96 -3.84 -12.25
CA GLU A 13 -31.86 -3.86 -10.81
C GLU A 13 -30.93 -2.70 -10.47
N ALA A 14 -31.51 -1.60 -10.01
CA ALA A 14 -30.75 -0.50 -9.45
C ALA A 14 -29.84 -1.10 -8.37
N VAL A 15 -28.53 -0.98 -8.56
CA VAL A 15 -27.53 -1.40 -7.56
C VAL A 15 -27.94 -0.76 -6.24
N THR A 16 -28.42 -1.58 -5.32
CA THR A 16 -28.92 -1.08 -4.03
C THR A 16 -27.71 -0.88 -3.14
N PHE A 17 -27.32 0.38 -2.96
CA PHE A 17 -26.22 0.74 -2.06
C PHE A 17 -26.70 0.70 -0.61
N SER A 18 -25.83 0.23 0.29
CA SER A 18 -26.10 0.24 1.72
C SER A 18 -26.32 1.67 2.23
N GLY A 19 -27.27 1.83 3.15
CA GLY A 19 -27.53 3.09 3.85
C GLY A 19 -26.48 3.42 4.92
N THR A 20 -25.43 2.62 5.06
CA THR A 20 -24.41 2.81 6.10
C THR A 20 -23.69 4.14 5.89
N PRO A 21 -23.67 5.04 6.89
CA PRO A 21 -22.91 6.27 6.81
C PRO A 21 -21.42 5.92 6.67
N ARG A 22 -20.76 6.55 5.70
CA ARG A 22 -19.32 6.45 5.48
C ARG A 22 -18.72 7.75 6.01
N PRO A 23 -17.85 7.72 7.04
CA PRO A 23 -17.39 8.96 7.65
C PRO A 23 -16.54 9.79 6.69
N THR A 24 -16.62 11.13 6.76
CA THR A 24 -15.72 12.02 6.00
C THR A 24 -14.31 12.04 6.59
N TRP A 25 -13.31 12.51 5.82
CA TRP A 25 -11.95 12.76 6.37
C TRP A 25 -11.92 13.81 7.48
N LYS A 26 -12.87 14.75 7.47
CA LYS A 26 -13.04 15.72 8.56
C LYS A 26 -13.53 15.02 9.83
N GLU A 27 -14.51 14.12 9.70
CA GLU A 27 -14.96 13.27 10.81
C GLU A 27 -13.88 12.29 11.27
N PHE A 28 -13.00 11.81 10.39
CA PHE A 28 -11.89 10.93 10.77
C PHE A 28 -10.75 11.63 11.50
N ASN A 29 -10.51 12.91 11.21
CA ASN A 29 -9.55 13.74 11.94
C ASN A 29 -10.12 14.30 13.24
N ASP A 30 -11.42 14.15 13.43
CA ASP A 30 -12.08 14.49 14.68
C ASP A 30 -11.67 13.45 15.73
N THR A 31 -10.67 13.81 16.53
CA THR A 31 -10.12 12.98 17.61
C THR A 31 -11.16 12.58 18.65
N ASP A 32 -12.27 13.32 18.73
CA ASP A 32 -13.35 13.03 19.68
C ASP A 32 -14.28 11.92 19.16
N LYS A 33 -14.45 11.82 17.83
CA LYS A 33 -15.30 10.81 17.18
C LYS A 33 -14.56 9.51 16.87
N TYR A 34 -13.29 9.60 16.47
CA TYR A 34 -12.42 8.44 16.22
C TYR A 34 -11.08 8.64 16.94
N PRO A 35 -10.95 8.20 18.20
CA PRO A 35 -9.71 8.37 18.94
C PRO A 35 -8.57 7.60 18.24
N CYS A 36 -7.61 8.37 17.72
CA CYS A 36 -6.43 7.85 17.05
C CYS A 36 -5.29 7.77 18.07
N VAL A 37 -5.05 6.58 18.61
CA VAL A 37 -3.92 6.35 19.52
C VAL A 37 -2.70 5.96 18.69
N ASP A 38 -1.66 6.78 18.76
CA ASP A 38 -0.40 6.49 18.07
C ASP A 38 0.47 5.51 18.89
N TYR A 39 0.15 4.23 18.77
CA TYR A 39 0.93 3.16 19.40
C TYR A 39 2.37 3.09 18.86
N LEU A 40 2.65 3.57 17.63
CA LEU A 40 4.00 3.60 17.10
C LEU A 40 4.87 4.59 17.88
N LYS A 41 4.33 5.78 18.18
CA LYS A 41 5.02 6.75 19.02
C LYS A 41 5.25 6.22 20.43
N LEU A 42 4.24 5.58 21.02
CA LEU A 42 4.37 4.95 22.35
C LEU A 42 5.45 3.85 22.36
N LYS A 43 5.48 2.98 21.34
CA LYS A 43 6.54 1.95 21.15
C LYS A 43 7.92 2.59 21.05
N LYS A 44 8.07 3.67 20.25
CA LYS A 44 9.35 4.40 20.11
C LYS A 44 9.80 5.04 21.41
N GLU A 45 8.90 5.68 22.15
CA GLU A 45 9.21 6.27 23.45
C GLU A 45 9.67 5.21 24.45
N LEU A 46 9.00 4.05 24.48
CA LEU A 46 9.38 2.92 25.32
C LEU A 46 10.79 2.42 24.98
N VAL A 47 11.09 2.18 23.70
CA VAL A 47 12.43 1.74 23.26
C VAL A 47 13.50 2.79 23.56
N THR A 48 13.19 4.08 23.37
CA THR A 48 14.13 5.17 23.66
C THR A 48 14.47 5.21 25.16
N LEU A 49 13.47 5.05 26.03
CA LEU A 49 13.69 4.96 27.46
C LEU A 49 14.52 3.72 27.83
N GLN A 50 14.22 2.54 27.26
CA GLN A 50 15.00 1.32 27.46
C GLN A 50 16.47 1.47 27.04
N ASN A 51 16.72 2.14 25.91
CA ASN A 51 18.07 2.39 25.42
C ASN A 51 18.81 3.39 26.33
N GLN A 52 18.15 4.45 26.77
CA GLN A 52 18.73 5.40 27.74
C GLN A 52 19.15 4.69 29.03
N ILE A 53 18.32 3.77 29.53
CA ILE A 53 18.64 2.94 30.69
C ILE A 53 19.88 2.08 30.44
N THR A 54 19.91 1.39 29.30
CA THR A 54 21.01 0.49 28.93
C THR A 54 22.35 1.24 28.83
N ILE A 55 22.34 2.47 28.31
CA ILE A 55 23.55 3.31 28.17
C ILE A 55 23.99 3.88 29.52
N THR A 56 23.05 4.24 30.39
CA THR A 56 23.35 4.93 31.65
C THR A 56 23.86 3.99 32.75
N ASP A 57 23.45 2.72 32.75
CA ASP A 57 23.75 1.76 33.82
C ASP A 57 24.31 0.41 33.30
N PRO A 58 25.50 0.37 32.64
CA PRO A 58 26.11 -0.90 32.24
C PRO A 58 26.64 -1.73 33.42
N VAL A 59 26.84 -1.11 34.61
CA VAL A 59 27.55 -1.72 35.75
C VAL A 59 26.62 -2.29 36.84
N TYR A 60 25.38 -1.79 36.97
CA TYR A 60 24.48 -2.14 38.08
C TYR A 60 23.09 -2.65 37.65
N GLY A 61 22.91 -3.10 36.41
CA GLY A 61 21.71 -3.87 36.01
C GLY A 61 20.36 -3.20 36.29
N GLY A 62 20.27 -1.86 36.17
CA GLY A 62 19.02 -1.11 36.32
C GLY A 62 18.66 -0.66 37.74
N THR A 63 19.61 -0.64 38.68
CA THR A 63 19.33 -0.25 40.07
C THR A 63 19.24 1.28 40.28
N ASN A 64 19.75 2.13 39.36
CA ASN A 64 19.72 3.60 39.52
C ASN A 64 18.66 4.32 38.65
N LEU A 65 17.61 3.62 38.19
CA LEU A 65 16.52 4.31 37.50
C LEU A 65 15.75 5.20 38.48
N SER A 66 15.53 6.45 38.07
CA SER A 66 14.64 7.35 38.81
C SER A 66 13.25 6.70 38.95
N PRO A 67 12.60 6.75 40.13
CA PRO A 67 11.23 6.24 40.31
C PRO A 67 10.24 6.78 39.26
N ALA A 68 10.48 7.99 38.74
CA ALA A 68 9.69 8.59 37.66
C ALA A 68 9.82 7.83 36.33
N GLN A 69 11.01 7.34 35.97
CA GLN A 69 11.25 6.59 34.73
C GLN A 69 10.57 5.22 34.77
N HIS A 70 10.68 4.50 35.89
CA HIS A 70 9.96 3.23 36.11
C HIS A 70 8.44 3.41 36.00
N LYS A 71 7.90 4.46 36.66
CA LYS A 71 6.47 4.77 36.59
C LYS A 71 6.04 5.06 35.14
N ARG A 72 6.87 5.80 34.40
CA ARG A 72 6.59 6.13 32.99
C ARG A 72 6.64 4.91 32.08
N MET A 73 7.61 4.02 32.25
CA MET A 73 7.68 2.75 31.51
C MET A 73 6.44 1.89 31.77
N LYS A 74 6.08 1.69 33.05
CA LYS A 74 4.89 0.92 33.42
C LYS A 74 3.59 1.54 32.87
N GLU A 75 3.52 2.87 32.80
CA GLU A 75 2.40 3.58 32.16
C GLU A 75 2.35 3.32 30.65
N LEU A 76 3.50 3.37 29.97
CA LEU A 76 3.60 3.07 28.53
C LEU A 76 3.23 1.61 28.25
N GLU A 77 3.79 0.65 28.98
CA GLU A 77 3.45 -0.78 28.86
C GLU A 77 1.95 -1.02 29.06
N ARG A 78 1.34 -0.37 30.06
CA ARG A 78 -0.11 -0.44 30.27
C ARG A 78 -0.91 0.10 29.09
N LYS A 79 -0.46 1.18 28.44
CA LYS A 79 -1.10 1.71 27.23
C LYS A 79 -0.88 0.80 26.02
N LEU A 80 0.27 0.14 25.92
CA LEU A 80 0.57 -0.82 24.87
C LEU A 80 -0.17 -2.15 25.03
N ALA A 81 -0.65 -2.50 26.22
CA ALA A 81 -1.37 -3.76 26.46
C ALA A 81 -2.69 -3.87 25.66
N ASP A 82 -3.33 -2.73 25.33
CA ASP A 82 -4.53 -2.67 24.47
C ASP A 82 -4.17 -2.45 22.98
N ALA A 83 -2.88 -2.47 22.63
CA ALA A 83 -2.47 -2.31 21.23
C ALA A 83 -2.89 -3.54 20.40
N PRO A 84 -3.38 -3.33 19.17
CA PRO A 84 -3.64 -4.43 18.25
C PRO A 84 -2.34 -5.15 17.87
N PRO A 85 -2.43 -6.42 17.44
CA PRO A 85 -1.29 -7.16 16.92
C PRO A 85 -0.75 -6.51 15.64
N ASP A 86 0.57 -6.61 15.44
CA ASP A 86 1.22 -6.10 14.23
C ASP A 86 0.72 -6.87 12.97
N PRO A 87 0.69 -6.25 11.78
CA PRO A 87 0.13 -6.85 10.58
C PRO A 87 1.00 -8.01 10.11
N VAL A 88 0.35 -9.15 9.87
CA VAL A 88 1.03 -10.38 9.48
C VAL A 88 0.90 -10.58 7.97
N LEU A 89 2.02 -10.58 7.27
CA LEU A 89 2.16 -11.10 5.91
C LEU A 89 3.42 -11.97 5.87
N PRO A 90 3.52 -13.03 5.04
CA PRO A 90 2.42 -13.63 4.28
C PRO A 90 1.35 -14.20 5.22
N PRO A 91 0.15 -14.53 4.71
CA PRO A 91 -0.87 -15.23 5.49
C PRO A 91 -0.31 -16.48 6.16
N PRO A 92 -0.65 -16.73 7.43
CA PRO A 92 -0.21 -17.93 8.15
C PRO A 92 -0.83 -19.22 7.58
N ALA A 93 -1.97 -19.11 6.90
CA ALA A 93 -2.68 -20.20 6.25
C ALA A 93 -3.25 -19.72 4.90
N ALA A 94 -3.59 -20.67 4.02
CA ALA A 94 -4.19 -20.37 2.73
C ALA A 94 -5.51 -19.60 2.89
N LEU A 95 -5.70 -18.57 2.07
CA LEU A 95 -6.89 -17.74 2.14
C LEU A 95 -8.15 -18.50 1.72
N ILE A 96 -9.22 -18.32 2.50
CA ILE A 96 -10.55 -18.85 2.23
C ILE A 96 -11.56 -17.72 2.12
N LYS A 97 -12.58 -17.94 1.28
CA LYS A 97 -13.72 -17.02 1.18
C LYS A 97 -14.80 -17.44 2.17
N VAL A 98 -15.20 -16.52 3.04
CA VAL A 98 -16.29 -16.70 4.00
C VAL A 98 -17.37 -15.68 3.71
N SER A 99 -18.52 -16.15 3.23
CA SER A 99 -19.71 -15.32 3.01
C SER A 99 -20.66 -15.48 4.19
N GLY A 100 -21.26 -14.39 4.66
CA GLY A 100 -22.20 -14.44 5.79
C GLY A 100 -22.68 -13.06 6.24
N LYS A 101 -23.57 -13.06 7.23
CA LYS A 101 -24.01 -11.84 7.91
C LYS A 101 -23.06 -11.50 9.06
N LEU A 102 -22.70 -10.23 9.17
CA LEU A 102 -21.91 -9.75 10.31
C LEU A 102 -22.75 -9.75 11.58
N GLU A 103 -22.39 -10.56 12.57
CA GLU A 103 -23.09 -10.59 13.86
C GLU A 103 -22.64 -9.43 14.75
N ALA A 104 -21.33 -9.16 14.76
CA ALA A 104 -20.71 -8.07 15.50
C ALA A 104 -19.57 -7.48 14.66
N PHE A 105 -19.38 -6.16 14.75
CA PHE A 105 -18.34 -5.44 14.04
C PHE A 105 -17.86 -4.24 14.85
N SER A 106 -16.57 -4.20 15.14
CA SER A 106 -15.86 -3.08 15.75
C SER A 106 -14.66 -2.71 14.89
N ALA A 107 -14.37 -1.43 14.79
CA ALA A 107 -13.28 -0.92 13.98
C ALA A 107 -12.57 0.22 14.71
N ARG A 108 -11.24 0.15 14.82
CA ARG A 108 -10.40 1.19 15.43
C ARG A 108 -9.43 1.73 14.38
N LEU A 109 -9.34 3.06 14.27
CA LEU A 109 -8.42 3.73 13.36
C LEU A 109 -7.06 3.92 14.03
N ILE A 110 -6.01 3.30 13.49
CA ILE A 110 -4.70 3.24 14.13
C ILE A 110 -3.60 3.50 13.09
N PRO A 111 -2.63 4.39 13.38
CA PRO A 111 -1.47 4.59 12.53
C PRO A 111 -0.52 3.41 12.69
N HIS A 112 -0.18 2.76 11.58
CA HIS A 112 0.73 1.63 11.61
C HIS A 112 1.58 1.51 10.34
N TYR A 113 2.60 0.65 10.40
CA TYR A 113 3.51 0.41 9.30
C TYR A 113 3.01 -0.76 8.45
N PHE A 114 2.83 -0.52 7.16
CA PHE A 114 2.46 -1.54 6.17
C PHE A 114 3.44 -1.56 5.01
N ASP A 115 4.53 -0.81 5.10
CA ASP A 115 5.62 -0.90 4.18
C ASP A 115 6.25 -2.30 4.24
N PRO A 116 6.94 -2.73 3.18
CA PRO A 116 7.53 -4.05 3.12
C PRO A 116 8.43 -4.38 4.33
N GLU A 117 9.13 -3.40 4.92
CA GLU A 117 9.95 -3.57 6.13
C GLU A 117 9.14 -3.83 7.40
N ALA A 118 7.82 -3.66 7.39
CA ALA A 118 6.97 -4.03 8.53
C ALA A 118 6.90 -5.54 8.75
N TYR A 119 7.24 -6.34 7.73
CA TYR A 119 7.05 -7.78 7.77
C TYR A 119 8.39 -8.53 7.96
N PRO A 120 8.53 -9.41 8.96
CA PRO A 120 9.81 -10.05 9.31
C PRO A 120 10.54 -10.74 8.15
N GLN A 121 9.81 -11.41 7.26
CA GLN A 121 10.36 -12.15 6.14
C GLN A 121 11.06 -11.28 5.09
N THR A 122 10.80 -9.97 5.06
CA THR A 122 11.47 -9.06 4.12
C THR A 122 12.76 -8.49 4.70
N HIS A 123 12.98 -8.60 6.02
CA HIS A 123 14.11 -7.95 6.69
C HIS A 123 15.43 -8.38 6.06
N GLY A 124 15.63 -9.69 5.79
CA GLY A 124 16.84 -10.17 5.13
C GLY A 124 17.08 -9.62 3.72
N TYR A 125 16.02 -9.27 2.97
CA TYR A 125 16.15 -8.58 1.69
C TYR A 125 16.60 -7.13 1.89
N PHE A 126 16.01 -6.42 2.85
CA PHE A 126 16.34 -5.02 3.14
C PHE A 126 17.74 -4.86 3.74
N THR A 127 18.16 -5.74 4.65
CA THR A 127 19.52 -5.75 5.21
C THR A 127 20.56 -5.91 4.09
N ARG A 128 20.37 -6.87 3.17
CA ARG A 128 21.26 -7.04 2.00
C ARG A 128 21.24 -5.82 1.08
N GLN A 129 20.10 -5.16 0.94
CA GLN A 129 20.00 -3.94 0.14
C GLN A 129 20.77 -2.79 0.80
N GLN A 130 20.60 -2.59 2.12
CA GLN A 130 21.36 -1.60 2.89
C GLN A 130 22.87 -1.85 2.83
N GLU A 131 23.32 -3.11 2.95
CA GLU A 131 24.74 -3.46 2.79
C GLU A 131 25.28 -3.09 1.40
N ARG A 132 24.51 -3.35 0.34
CA ARG A 132 24.89 -2.97 -1.04
C ARG A 132 24.94 -1.46 -1.21
N VAL A 133 23.97 -0.73 -0.65
CA VAL A 133 23.95 0.73 -0.66
C VAL A 133 25.13 1.30 0.12
N ALA A 134 25.47 0.71 1.27
CA ALA A 134 26.62 1.12 2.05
C ALA A 134 27.94 0.90 1.30
N LYS A 135 28.11 -0.26 0.66
CA LYS A 135 29.27 -0.53 -0.21
C LYS A 135 29.34 0.46 -1.37
N ALA A 136 28.20 0.75 -2.01
CA ALA A 136 28.15 1.75 -3.08
C ALA A 136 28.49 3.15 -2.58
N ALA A 137 28.00 3.54 -1.40
CA ALA A 137 28.29 4.82 -0.77
C ALA A 137 29.79 4.99 -0.49
N VAL A 138 30.48 3.92 -0.05
CA VAL A 138 31.95 3.94 0.12
C VAL A 138 32.66 4.23 -1.20
N VAL A 139 32.25 3.58 -2.30
CA VAL A 139 32.83 3.83 -3.64
C VAL A 139 32.56 5.27 -4.10
N VAL A 140 31.34 5.77 -3.90
CA VAL A 140 30.95 7.15 -4.24
C VAL A 140 31.73 8.17 -3.41
N ALA A 141 31.95 7.90 -2.12
CA ALA A 141 32.77 8.73 -1.25
C ALA A 141 34.24 8.73 -1.70
N ALA A 142 34.80 7.56 -2.05
CA ALA A 142 36.16 7.44 -2.56
C ALA A 142 36.34 8.17 -3.91
N ALA A 143 35.29 8.28 -4.71
CA ALA A 143 35.25 9.09 -5.94
C ALA A 143 35.11 10.60 -5.69
N GLY A 144 35.22 11.07 -4.44
CA GLY A 144 35.17 12.48 -4.06
C GLY A 144 33.75 13.03 -3.86
N GLN A 145 32.70 12.21 -3.96
CA GLN A 145 31.31 12.64 -3.81
C GLN A 145 30.76 12.33 -2.40
N GLY A 146 31.43 12.84 -1.36
CA GLY A 146 31.07 12.59 0.04
C GLY A 146 29.62 12.96 0.39
N ALA A 147 29.10 14.06 -0.13
CA ALA A 147 27.72 14.48 0.09
C ALA A 147 26.69 13.51 -0.52
N ALA A 148 26.95 12.98 -1.71
CA ALA A 148 26.10 11.99 -2.35
C ALA A 148 26.14 10.65 -1.59
N ALA A 149 27.32 10.23 -1.15
CA ALA A 149 27.49 9.04 -0.33
C ALA A 149 26.73 9.14 1.01
N GLN A 150 26.79 10.29 1.68
CA GLN A 150 26.02 10.54 2.89
C GLN A 150 24.51 10.48 2.58
N GLY A 151 24.06 11.08 1.48
CA GLY A 151 22.67 11.00 1.04
C GLY A 151 22.16 9.58 0.77
N MET A 152 23.04 8.68 0.29
CA MET A 152 22.71 7.26 0.10
C MET A 152 22.52 6.50 1.41
N LEU A 153 23.23 6.89 2.47
CA LEU A 153 23.18 6.25 3.79
C LEU A 153 22.07 6.79 4.69
N LEU A 154 21.43 7.91 4.32
CA LEU A 154 20.30 8.44 5.07
C LEU A 154 19.14 7.43 5.03
N GLU A 155 18.81 6.87 6.19
CA GLU A 155 17.59 6.10 6.34
C GLU A 155 16.39 7.02 6.15
N GLY A 156 15.59 6.74 5.12
CA GLY A 156 14.35 7.47 4.89
C GLY A 156 13.37 7.24 6.05
N ASN A 157 12.67 8.30 6.46
CA ASN A 157 11.59 8.16 7.43
C ASN A 157 10.53 7.17 6.91
N ARG A 158 10.36 6.04 7.61
CA ARG A 158 9.31 5.08 7.32
C ARG A 158 7.96 5.77 7.36
N LEU A 159 7.18 5.61 6.29
CA LEU A 159 5.85 6.22 6.18
C LEU A 159 4.82 5.32 6.88
N SER A 160 4.30 5.79 8.02
CA SER A 160 3.13 5.17 8.64
C SER A 160 1.88 5.47 7.81
N ARG A 161 0.91 4.57 7.87
CA ARG A 161 -0.41 4.72 7.25
C ARG A 161 -1.47 4.56 8.32
N LEU A 162 -2.52 5.38 8.24
CA LEU A 162 -3.73 5.15 9.01
C LEU A 162 -4.46 3.95 8.42
N ALA A 163 -4.69 2.93 9.24
CA ALA A 163 -5.42 1.73 8.86
C ALA A 163 -6.45 1.37 9.94
N TRP A 164 -7.43 0.57 9.55
CA TRP A 164 -8.47 0.10 10.43
C TRP A 164 -8.12 -1.28 10.94
N TYR A 165 -8.01 -1.40 12.25
CA TYR A 165 -8.04 -2.69 12.90
C TYR A 165 -9.50 -3.08 13.12
N VAL A 166 -9.95 -4.12 12.44
CA VAL A 166 -11.33 -4.63 12.53
C VAL A 166 -11.36 -5.86 13.40
N THR A 167 -12.39 -5.96 14.24
CA THR A 167 -12.73 -7.16 14.99
C THR A 167 -14.22 -7.41 14.89
N GLY A 168 -14.63 -8.66 14.95
CA GLY A 168 -16.04 -8.98 14.83
C GLY A 168 -16.33 -10.46 14.90
N LYS A 169 -17.56 -10.80 14.52
CA LYS A 169 -18.05 -12.18 14.48
C LYS A 169 -18.84 -12.44 13.21
N ILE A 170 -18.52 -13.53 12.53
CA ILE A 170 -19.18 -13.99 11.30
C ILE A 170 -19.40 -15.50 11.40
N ASN A 171 -20.61 -15.96 11.08
CA ASN A 171 -20.97 -17.39 11.11
C ASN A 171 -20.54 -18.09 12.42
N GLY A 172 -20.76 -17.44 13.57
CA GLY A 172 -20.37 -18.00 14.87
C GLY A 172 -18.89 -17.89 15.25
N LYS A 173 -17.99 -17.45 14.36
CA LYS A 173 -16.54 -17.37 14.62
C LYS A 173 -16.02 -15.93 14.70
N HIS A 174 -15.04 -15.72 15.58
CA HIS A 174 -14.39 -14.43 15.74
C HIS A 174 -13.41 -14.15 14.61
N PHE A 175 -13.34 -12.89 14.20
CA PHE A 175 -12.36 -12.44 13.22
C PHE A 175 -11.67 -11.17 13.67
N SER A 176 -10.42 -11.00 13.26
CA SER A 176 -9.60 -9.82 13.47
C SER A 176 -8.79 -9.51 12.21
N GLY A 177 -8.39 -8.26 11.96
CA GLY A 177 -7.55 -7.99 10.79
C GLY A 177 -7.33 -6.51 10.49
N TRP A 178 -6.43 -6.25 9.55
CA TRP A 178 -6.06 -4.91 9.13
C TRP A 178 -6.63 -4.61 7.74
N LEU A 179 -7.46 -3.57 7.67
CA LEU A 179 -8.11 -3.11 6.45
C LEU A 179 -7.82 -1.63 6.23
N GLY A 180 -7.74 -1.20 4.97
CA GLY A 180 -7.53 0.21 4.66
C GLY A 180 -8.75 1.11 4.88
N TYR A 181 -9.96 0.52 4.91
CA TYR A 181 -11.22 1.26 5.08
C TYR A 181 -12.39 0.39 5.54
N THR A 182 -13.18 0.85 6.51
CA THR A 182 -14.34 0.10 7.01
C THR A 182 -15.64 0.81 6.65
N PHE A 183 -16.60 0.05 6.10
CA PHE A 183 -17.90 0.59 5.67
C PHE A 183 -19.03 -0.42 5.91
N CYS A 184 -18.86 -1.29 6.92
CA CYS A 184 -19.84 -2.32 7.25
C CYS A 184 -20.48 -2.07 8.60
N GLN A 185 -21.72 -2.55 8.74
CA GLN A 185 -22.45 -2.59 10.01
C GLN A 185 -22.84 -4.04 10.34
N PRO A 186 -23.06 -4.34 11.63
CA PRO A 186 -23.71 -5.58 12.03
C PRO A 186 -25.05 -5.75 11.31
N GLY A 187 -25.35 -6.97 10.85
CA GLY A 187 -26.55 -7.35 10.11
C GLY A 187 -26.37 -7.39 8.59
N GLU A 188 -25.30 -6.81 8.05
CA GLU A 188 -25.04 -6.79 6.60
C GLU A 188 -24.39 -8.08 6.09
N GLU A 189 -24.73 -8.46 4.86
CA GLU A 189 -24.10 -9.56 4.15
C GLU A 189 -22.80 -9.11 3.49
N VAL A 190 -21.70 -9.77 3.85
CA VAL A 190 -20.37 -9.48 3.35
C VAL A 190 -19.65 -10.76 2.96
N GLU A 191 -18.69 -10.64 2.05
CA GLU A 191 -17.70 -11.68 1.76
C GLU A 191 -16.37 -11.27 2.37
N LEU A 192 -15.89 -12.04 3.35
CA LEU A 192 -14.57 -11.87 3.94
C LEU A 192 -13.59 -12.84 3.29
N ILE A 193 -12.37 -12.36 3.07
CA ILE A 193 -11.25 -13.20 2.64
C ILE A 193 -10.29 -13.28 3.82
N VAL A 194 -10.19 -14.48 4.36
CA VAL A 194 -9.58 -14.71 5.67
C VAL A 194 -8.58 -15.84 5.63
N ALA A 195 -7.55 -15.76 6.47
CA ALA A 195 -6.72 -16.91 6.80
C ALA A 195 -7.23 -17.52 8.12
N PRO A 196 -7.52 -18.83 8.16
CA PRO A 196 -7.87 -19.51 9.40
C PRO A 196 -6.62 -19.67 10.29
N VAL A 197 -6.68 -19.15 11.51
CA VAL A 197 -5.61 -19.25 12.51
C VAL A 197 -6.19 -19.84 13.79
N GLY A 198 -6.11 -21.17 13.92
CA GLY A 198 -6.80 -21.89 14.99
C GLY A 198 -8.31 -21.67 14.92
N ASP A 199 -8.88 -21.09 15.98
CA ASP A 199 -10.32 -20.81 16.09
C ASP A 199 -10.71 -19.40 15.62
N GLU A 200 -9.74 -18.56 15.25
CA GLU A 200 -9.96 -17.20 14.78
C GLU A 200 -9.72 -17.04 13.28
N TYR A 201 -10.37 -16.06 12.68
CA TYR A 201 -10.16 -15.66 11.30
C TYR A 201 -9.37 -14.37 11.20
N LEU A 202 -8.23 -14.41 10.50
CA LEU A 202 -7.46 -13.23 10.18
C LEU A 202 -7.91 -12.64 8.84
N VAL A 203 -8.51 -11.46 8.85
CA VAL A 203 -9.12 -10.81 7.68
C VAL A 203 -8.09 -9.99 6.90
N TYR A 204 -8.04 -10.24 5.58
CA TYR A 204 -7.18 -9.51 4.66
C TYR A 204 -7.94 -8.69 3.62
N ALA A 205 -9.18 -9.09 3.31
CA ALA A 205 -10.06 -8.29 2.49
C ALA A 205 -11.52 -8.47 2.88
N LEU A 206 -12.29 -7.42 2.61
CA LEU A 206 -13.72 -7.37 2.81
C LEU A 206 -14.34 -6.90 1.50
N SER A 207 -15.24 -7.71 0.93
CA SER A 207 -16.02 -7.33 -0.25
C SER A 207 -17.51 -7.31 0.06
N LYS A 208 -18.20 -6.30 -0.48
CA LYS A 208 -19.66 -6.29 -0.59
C LYS A 208 -20.05 -6.56 -2.05
N PRO A 209 -20.52 -7.78 -2.38
CA PRO A 209 -20.83 -8.13 -3.77
C PRO A 209 -21.99 -7.31 -4.34
N GLN A 210 -22.97 -6.95 -3.50
CA GLN A 210 -24.12 -6.10 -3.88
C GLN A 210 -23.68 -4.75 -4.44
N GLU A 211 -22.63 -4.15 -3.85
CA GLU A 211 -22.10 -2.85 -4.27
C GLU A 211 -20.92 -2.95 -5.24
N ARG A 212 -20.41 -4.17 -5.50
CA ARG A 212 -19.14 -4.44 -6.18
C ARG A 212 -17.99 -3.60 -5.61
N SER A 213 -17.93 -3.56 -4.28
CA SER A 213 -16.91 -2.83 -3.54
C SER A 213 -16.03 -3.79 -2.75
N ILE A 214 -14.76 -3.43 -2.63
CA ILE A 214 -13.76 -4.19 -1.88
C ILE A 214 -12.81 -3.25 -1.13
N THR A 215 -12.56 -3.55 0.14
CA THR A 215 -11.43 -3.03 0.91
C THR A 215 -10.42 -4.15 1.10
N MET A 216 -9.14 -3.81 1.04
CA MET A 216 -8.04 -4.74 1.33
C MET A 216 -7.11 -4.19 2.40
N THR A 217 -6.22 -5.04 2.91
CA THR A 217 -5.08 -4.62 3.74
C THR A 217 -4.23 -3.56 3.03
N PRO A 218 -3.72 -2.57 3.77
CA PRO A 218 -2.98 -1.48 3.17
C PRO A 218 -1.84 -1.88 2.22
N GLY A 219 -1.75 -1.17 1.10
CA GLY A 219 -0.79 -1.41 0.03
C GLY A 219 -1.04 -2.64 -0.87
N CYS A 220 -2.07 -3.45 -0.58
CA CYS A 220 -2.40 -4.65 -1.37
C CYS A 220 -3.45 -4.34 -2.46
N TYR A 221 -3.07 -3.62 -3.53
CA TYR A 221 -4.04 -3.14 -4.55
C TYR A 221 -3.73 -3.52 -6.01
N ARG A 222 -2.61 -4.22 -6.25
CA ARG A 222 -2.13 -4.54 -7.61
C ARG A 222 -1.46 -5.92 -7.65
N GLY A 223 -1.59 -6.59 -8.80
CA GLY A 223 -0.83 -7.81 -9.08
C GLY A 223 0.65 -7.54 -9.38
N LYS A 224 1.48 -8.59 -9.32
CA LYS A 224 2.94 -8.53 -9.49
C LYS A 224 3.34 -7.98 -10.85
N ARG A 225 2.63 -8.34 -11.92
CA ARG A 225 2.93 -7.85 -13.28
C ARG A 225 2.68 -6.35 -13.37
N GLN A 226 1.52 -5.87 -12.90
CA GLN A 226 1.23 -4.43 -12.88
C GLN A 226 2.21 -3.63 -12.02
N ALA A 227 2.70 -4.20 -10.91
CA ALA A 227 3.73 -3.60 -10.10
C ALA A 227 5.05 -3.40 -10.86
N ARG A 228 5.54 -4.45 -11.53
CA ARG A 228 6.77 -4.41 -12.34
C ARG A 228 6.66 -3.41 -13.49
N TRP A 229 5.50 -3.39 -14.17
CA TRP A 229 5.23 -2.40 -15.21
C TRP A 229 5.21 -0.99 -14.64
N GLY A 230 4.59 -0.76 -13.49
CA GLY A 230 4.60 0.54 -12.82
C GLY A 230 6.02 1.06 -12.54
N GLY A 231 6.91 0.19 -12.04
CA GLY A 231 8.31 0.53 -11.85
C GLY A 231 9.07 0.76 -13.15
N THR A 232 8.76 -0.01 -14.20
CA THR A 232 9.36 0.14 -15.53
C THR A 232 8.99 1.47 -16.17
N TRP A 233 7.72 1.89 -16.08
CA TRP A 233 7.24 3.16 -16.62
C TRP A 233 7.90 4.38 -15.98
N PHE A 234 8.25 4.30 -14.69
CA PHE A 234 8.98 5.38 -14.02
C PHE A 234 10.37 5.59 -14.65
N TRP A 235 11.14 4.52 -14.81
CA TRP A 235 12.47 4.58 -15.44
C TRP A 235 12.41 4.96 -16.93
N LEU A 236 11.45 4.42 -17.68
CA LEU A 236 11.22 4.81 -19.07
C LEU A 236 10.79 6.29 -19.19
N GLY A 237 10.03 6.80 -18.22
CA GLY A 237 9.65 8.20 -18.15
C GLY A 237 10.86 9.12 -17.96
N ILE A 238 11.81 8.74 -17.10
CA ILE A 238 13.08 9.47 -16.92
C ILE A 238 13.88 9.48 -18.23
N LEU A 239 13.98 8.33 -18.91
CA LEU A 239 14.63 8.26 -20.23
C LEU A 239 13.96 9.20 -21.23
N GLY A 240 12.64 9.09 -21.37
CA GLY A 240 11.88 9.93 -22.30
C GLY A 240 12.02 11.42 -22.00
N PHE A 241 12.02 11.80 -20.73
CA PHE A 241 12.23 13.20 -20.32
C PHE A 241 13.63 13.69 -20.66
N SER A 242 14.68 12.89 -20.41
CA SER A 242 16.05 13.24 -20.78
C SER A 242 16.22 13.42 -22.30
N LEU A 243 15.67 12.51 -23.10
CA LEU A 243 15.73 12.59 -24.57
C LEU A 243 14.94 13.80 -25.09
N ALA A 244 13.77 14.08 -24.53
CA ALA A 244 13.01 15.28 -24.86
C ALA A 244 13.80 16.55 -24.53
N GLY A 245 14.50 16.58 -23.39
CA GLY A 245 15.41 17.67 -23.04
C GLY A 245 16.48 17.91 -24.10
N VAL A 246 17.15 16.85 -24.56
CA VAL A 246 18.17 16.93 -25.64
C VAL A 246 17.56 17.50 -26.92
N ILE A 247 16.39 17.01 -27.33
CA ILE A 247 15.70 17.51 -28.54
C ILE A 247 15.34 18.98 -28.39
N ILE A 248 14.81 19.40 -27.24
CA ILE A 248 14.43 20.79 -26.98
C ILE A 248 15.67 21.69 -27.03
N THR A 249 16.74 21.33 -26.32
CA THR A 249 18.00 22.09 -26.35
C THR A 249 18.55 22.20 -27.76
N TRP A 250 18.54 21.12 -28.54
CA TRP A 250 18.97 21.12 -29.93
C TRP A 250 18.14 22.08 -30.78
N THR A 251 16.81 22.05 -30.65
CA THR A 251 15.93 22.97 -31.41
C THR A 251 16.13 24.44 -31.06
N ILE A 252 16.49 24.75 -29.81
CA ILE A 252 16.76 26.13 -29.38
C ILE A 252 18.06 26.63 -30.02
N VAL A 253 19.11 25.80 -30.06
CA VAL A 253 20.43 26.19 -30.56
C VAL A 253 20.50 26.22 -32.08
N TYR A 254 19.93 25.21 -32.75
CA TYR A 254 20.09 24.99 -34.20
C TYR A 254 18.83 25.27 -35.02
N GLY A 255 17.70 25.55 -34.36
CA GLY A 255 16.41 25.82 -34.98
C GLY A 255 15.65 24.57 -35.44
N LEU A 256 14.34 24.72 -35.66
CA LEU A 256 13.43 23.62 -36.03
C LEU A 256 13.77 22.89 -37.34
N LYS A 257 14.47 23.54 -38.27
CA LYS A 257 14.84 22.93 -39.57
C LYS A 257 15.87 21.79 -39.44
N GLN A 258 16.56 21.72 -38.30
CA GLN A 258 17.63 20.76 -38.00
C GLN A 258 17.15 19.55 -37.17
N LEU A 259 15.84 19.26 -37.16
CA LEU A 259 15.24 18.16 -36.38
C LEU A 259 15.42 16.76 -36.98
N ILE A 260 15.76 16.66 -38.27
CA ILE A 260 15.91 15.39 -38.99
C ILE A 260 17.29 15.34 -39.64
N THR A 261 18.32 15.78 -38.92
CA THR A 261 19.71 15.64 -39.36
C THR A 261 20.36 14.42 -38.75
N TRP A 262 21.32 13.85 -39.48
CA TRP A 262 22.08 12.68 -39.05
C TRP A 262 22.79 12.94 -37.72
N ASP A 263 23.27 14.15 -37.48
CA ASP A 263 23.96 14.54 -36.24
C ASP A 263 23.06 14.42 -35.01
N LEU A 264 21.79 14.86 -35.10
CA LEU A 264 20.83 14.68 -34.01
C LEU A 264 20.49 13.20 -33.81
N CYS A 265 20.36 12.43 -34.88
CA CYS A 265 20.12 11.00 -34.80
C CYS A 265 21.30 10.27 -34.11
N GLU A 266 22.54 10.61 -34.46
CA GLU A 266 23.74 10.05 -33.83
C GLU A 266 23.83 10.43 -32.34
N LEU A 267 23.55 11.68 -32.00
CA LEU A 267 23.49 12.14 -30.62
C LEU A 267 22.44 11.38 -29.80
N LEU A 268 21.22 11.25 -30.32
CA LEU A 268 20.14 10.52 -29.66
C LEU A 268 20.47 9.03 -29.51
N PHE A 269 21.06 8.41 -30.53
CA PHE A 269 21.50 7.02 -30.46
C PHE A 269 22.57 6.84 -29.36
N THR A 270 23.53 7.75 -29.29
CA THR A 270 24.57 7.76 -28.25
C THR A 270 23.96 7.94 -26.86
N CYS A 271 22.97 8.82 -26.68
CA CYS A 271 22.24 8.99 -25.43
C CYS A 271 21.43 7.75 -25.03
N ILE A 272 20.82 7.05 -26.00
CA ILE A 272 20.07 5.81 -25.74
C ILE A 272 21.02 4.68 -25.32
N ILE A 273 22.18 4.55 -25.96
CA ILE A 273 23.16 3.53 -25.58
C ILE A 273 23.78 3.85 -24.22
N SER A 274 24.32 5.06 -24.03
CA SER A 274 24.98 5.46 -22.79
C SER A 274 24.00 5.57 -21.62
N GLY A 275 22.90 6.31 -21.75
CA GLY A 275 21.92 6.50 -20.69
C GLY A 275 20.94 5.34 -20.56
N GLY A 276 20.44 4.82 -21.67
CA GLY A 276 19.45 3.75 -21.68
C GLY A 276 20.03 2.39 -21.29
N VAL A 277 21.12 1.95 -21.93
CA VAL A 277 21.65 0.59 -21.69
C VAL A 277 22.48 0.54 -20.40
N VAL A 278 23.37 1.51 -20.16
CA VAL A 278 24.30 1.45 -19.02
C VAL A 278 23.62 1.81 -17.70
N VAL A 279 22.74 2.82 -17.68
CA VAL A 279 22.10 3.30 -16.45
C VAL A 279 20.73 2.65 -16.25
N ILE A 280 19.87 2.72 -17.25
CA ILE A 280 18.47 2.27 -17.11
C ILE A 280 18.34 0.76 -17.27
N GLY A 281 19.17 0.11 -18.10
CA GLY A 281 19.17 -1.35 -18.28
C GLY A 281 19.31 -2.12 -16.96
N PRO A 282 20.34 -1.85 -16.13
CA PRO A 282 20.48 -2.46 -14.81
C PRO A 282 19.32 -2.12 -13.87
N ALA A 283 18.80 -0.88 -13.91
CA ALA A 283 17.66 -0.48 -13.10
C ALA A 283 16.39 -1.27 -13.46
N LEU A 284 16.10 -1.43 -14.75
CA LEU A 284 14.99 -2.25 -15.25
C LEU A 284 15.20 -3.71 -14.91
N TYR A 285 16.40 -4.25 -15.12
CA TYR A 285 16.73 -5.62 -14.74
C TYR A 285 16.50 -5.86 -13.23
N SER A 286 16.89 -4.92 -12.39
CA SER A 286 16.63 -4.95 -10.94
C SER A 286 15.13 -4.97 -10.60
N VAL A 287 14.32 -4.13 -11.27
CA VAL A 287 12.86 -4.12 -11.11
C VAL A 287 12.23 -5.47 -11.48
N TRP A 288 12.72 -6.13 -12.53
CA TRP A 288 12.17 -7.39 -13.00
C TRP A 288 12.70 -8.62 -12.24
N ARG A 289 13.93 -8.58 -11.73
CA ARG A 289 14.53 -9.62 -10.86
C ARG A 289 14.11 -9.52 -9.40
N ARG A 290 13.46 -8.42 -9.01
CA ARG A 290 12.98 -8.21 -7.65
C ARG A 290 12.05 -9.34 -7.20
N HIS A 291 12.25 -9.84 -5.99
CA HIS A 291 11.25 -10.70 -5.36
C HIS A 291 9.94 -9.93 -5.19
N PRO A 292 8.79 -10.56 -5.48
CA PRO A 292 7.50 -9.91 -5.33
C PRO A 292 7.31 -9.48 -3.87
N PHE A 293 6.78 -8.28 -3.67
CA PHE A 293 6.50 -7.83 -2.31
C PHE A 293 5.41 -8.71 -1.67
N PRO A 294 5.42 -8.90 -0.33
CA PRO A 294 4.38 -9.65 0.37
C PRO A 294 2.97 -9.13 0.05
N GLN A 295 2.82 -7.82 -0.11
CA GLN A 295 1.56 -7.16 -0.46
C GLN A 295 1.03 -7.54 -1.85
N GLU A 296 1.94 -7.71 -2.81
CA GLU A 296 1.58 -8.08 -4.19
C GLU A 296 1.23 -9.58 -4.26
N ALA A 297 1.91 -10.41 -3.47
CA ALA A 297 1.56 -11.82 -3.33
C ALA A 297 0.17 -11.99 -2.68
N LEU A 298 -0.09 -11.26 -1.59
CA LEU A 298 -1.40 -11.27 -0.92
C LEU A 298 -2.51 -10.80 -1.86
N ALA A 299 -2.29 -9.71 -2.60
CA ALA A 299 -3.29 -9.20 -3.53
C ALA A 299 -3.67 -10.23 -4.59
N GLU A 300 -2.69 -10.94 -5.16
CA GLU A 300 -2.94 -12.01 -6.12
C GLU A 300 -3.70 -13.19 -5.50
N GLU A 301 -3.36 -13.58 -4.27
CA GLU A 301 -4.07 -14.65 -3.55
C GLU A 301 -5.53 -14.27 -3.30
N ILE A 302 -5.78 -13.04 -2.85
CA ILE A 302 -7.14 -12.48 -2.67
C ILE A 302 -7.92 -12.51 -3.99
N PHE A 303 -7.34 -12.05 -5.10
CA PHE A 303 -8.00 -12.09 -6.40
C PHE A 303 -8.28 -13.52 -6.89
N THR A 304 -7.40 -14.46 -6.54
CA THR A 304 -7.57 -15.88 -6.85
C THR A 304 -8.75 -16.46 -6.10
N VAL A 305 -8.84 -16.19 -4.79
CA VAL A 305 -9.95 -16.64 -3.93
C VAL A 305 -11.29 -16.03 -4.35
N MET A 306 -11.29 -14.78 -4.85
CA MET A 306 -12.47 -14.17 -5.45
C MET A 306 -12.85 -14.72 -6.83
N GLY A 307 -12.02 -15.57 -7.44
CA GLY A 307 -12.27 -16.14 -8.76
C GLY A 307 -12.08 -15.15 -9.92
N TRP A 308 -11.27 -14.11 -9.74
CA TRP A 308 -11.03 -13.13 -10.79
C TRP A 308 -10.08 -13.67 -11.86
N LYS A 309 -10.29 -13.27 -13.12
CA LYS A 309 -9.42 -13.62 -14.25
C LYS A 309 -8.28 -12.60 -14.39
N ASN A 310 -7.14 -13.03 -14.94
CA ASN A 310 -5.96 -12.18 -15.19
C ASN A 310 -5.34 -11.54 -13.94
N ILE A 311 -5.30 -12.29 -12.83
CA ILE A 311 -4.85 -11.89 -11.49
C ILE A 311 -3.60 -11.00 -11.46
N THR A 312 -2.56 -11.37 -12.21
CA THR A 312 -1.27 -10.64 -12.21
C THR A 312 -1.36 -9.25 -12.83
N ASP A 313 -2.32 -9.01 -13.73
CA ASP A 313 -2.52 -7.75 -14.45
C ASP A 313 -3.58 -6.84 -13.80
N ILE A 314 -4.16 -7.25 -12.67
CA ILE A 314 -5.19 -6.49 -11.98
C ILE A 314 -4.56 -5.30 -11.25
N ASN A 315 -5.21 -4.15 -11.39
CA ASN A 315 -4.89 -2.95 -10.63
C ASN A 315 -6.19 -2.30 -10.20
N LEU A 316 -6.48 -2.36 -8.90
CA LEU A 316 -7.73 -1.88 -8.34
C LEU A 316 -7.90 -0.37 -8.47
N VAL A 317 -6.80 0.40 -8.45
CA VAL A 317 -6.85 1.85 -8.71
C VAL A 317 -7.35 2.11 -10.13
N LYS A 318 -6.83 1.35 -11.12
CA LYS A 318 -7.24 1.50 -12.52
C LYS A 318 -8.70 1.07 -12.70
N LEU A 319 -9.11 -0.05 -12.09
CA LEU A 319 -10.50 -0.51 -12.12
C LEU A 319 -11.46 0.51 -11.51
N ASN A 320 -11.14 1.00 -10.31
CA ASN A 320 -11.92 2.02 -9.62
C ASN A 320 -12.05 3.31 -10.46
N ARG A 321 -10.96 3.76 -11.11
CA ARG A 321 -11.01 4.90 -12.04
C ARG A 321 -11.87 4.63 -13.28
N ARG A 322 -11.82 3.42 -13.85
CA ARG A 322 -12.66 3.02 -15.00
C ARG A 322 -14.14 3.01 -14.61
N ARG A 323 -14.48 2.42 -13.48
CA ARG A 323 -15.84 2.38 -12.93
C ARG A 323 -16.40 3.79 -12.69
N LYS A 324 -15.60 4.68 -12.11
CA LYS A 324 -15.95 6.10 -11.96
C LYS A 324 -16.27 6.77 -13.29
N ARG A 325 -15.45 6.55 -14.32
CA ARG A 325 -15.69 7.12 -15.66
C ARG A 325 -16.97 6.57 -16.29
N GLN A 326 -17.29 5.30 -16.06
CA GLN A 326 -18.53 4.68 -16.51
C GLN A 326 -19.74 5.38 -15.89
N TRP A 327 -19.76 5.55 -14.56
CA TRP A 327 -20.86 6.26 -13.87
C TRP A 327 -21.02 7.72 -14.27
N LYS A 328 -19.93 8.42 -14.64
CA LYS A 328 -20.05 9.78 -15.22
C LYS A 328 -20.81 9.79 -16.55
N ARG A 329 -20.77 8.69 -17.32
CA ARG A 329 -21.38 8.59 -18.65
C ARG A 329 -22.81 8.04 -18.62
N THR A 330 -23.08 7.06 -17.75
CA THR A 330 -24.38 6.35 -17.70
C THR A 330 -25.39 6.95 -16.74
N GLY A 331 -25.05 8.06 -16.06
CA GLY A 331 -25.82 8.59 -14.94
C GLY A 331 -25.32 8.03 -13.60
N LYS A 332 -25.39 8.86 -12.56
CA LYS A 332 -25.05 8.45 -11.18
C LYS A 332 -26.21 7.58 -10.66
N PRO A 333 -25.93 6.45 -9.99
CA PRO A 333 -26.99 5.65 -9.38
C PRO A 333 -27.71 6.44 -8.27
N ASP A 334 -29.02 6.20 -8.13
CA ASP A 334 -29.83 6.79 -7.07
C ASP A 334 -29.54 6.10 -5.72
N ASN A 335 -29.31 6.93 -4.70
CA ASN A 335 -28.90 6.64 -3.32
C ASN A 335 -27.37 6.52 -3.03
N PRO A 336 -26.88 6.98 -1.85
CA PRO A 336 -26.71 8.39 -1.48
C PRO A 336 -25.26 8.68 -1.04
N PHE A 337 -24.49 9.40 -1.85
CA PHE A 337 -23.31 10.11 -1.34
C PHE A 337 -23.20 11.48 -2.00
N LYS A 338 -24.21 12.33 -1.76
CA LYS A 338 -24.30 13.70 -2.27
C LYS A 338 -23.06 14.54 -1.93
N GLU A 339 -22.23 14.12 -0.97
CA GLU A 339 -20.94 14.77 -0.63
C GLU A 339 -19.72 13.84 -0.60
N GLN A 340 -19.90 12.52 -0.68
CA GLN A 340 -18.80 11.54 -0.55
C GLN A 340 -18.79 10.46 -1.64
N THR A 341 -19.40 10.76 -2.79
CA THR A 341 -19.31 9.88 -3.95
C THR A 341 -17.84 9.75 -4.40
N PRO A 342 -17.51 8.69 -5.14
CA PRO A 342 -16.17 8.43 -5.66
C PRO A 342 -15.62 9.53 -6.61
N PHE A 343 -16.34 10.63 -6.82
CA PHE A 343 -15.91 11.74 -7.67
C PHE A 343 -14.94 12.72 -6.98
N LEU A 344 -14.90 12.78 -5.64
CA LEU A 344 -13.94 13.63 -4.92
C LEU A 344 -12.56 13.00 -4.73
N TYR A 345 -12.46 11.66 -4.65
CA TYR A 345 -11.23 11.02 -4.18
C TYR A 345 -10.67 10.00 -5.17
N THR A 346 -9.36 10.07 -5.42
CA THR A 346 -8.65 9.03 -6.16
C THR A 346 -8.37 7.86 -5.21
N GLY A 347 -8.63 6.61 -5.63
CA GLY A 347 -8.49 5.40 -4.79
C GLY A 347 -7.05 5.09 -4.32
N TRP A 348 -6.12 6.03 -4.43
CA TRP A 348 -4.75 5.89 -3.96
C TRP A 348 -4.60 6.07 -2.44
N GLY A 349 -5.49 6.85 -1.80
CA GLY A 349 -5.36 7.19 -0.38
C GLY A 349 -6.35 6.52 0.56
N ARG A 350 -7.21 5.61 0.07
CA ARG A 350 -8.33 5.05 0.87
C ARG A 350 -8.48 3.54 0.80
N GLU A 351 -7.67 2.84 0.01
CA GLU A 351 -7.60 1.37 -0.03
C GLU A 351 -8.97 0.66 -0.16
N PHE A 352 -9.92 1.40 -0.73
CA PHE A 352 -11.30 1.04 -1.01
C PHE A 352 -11.53 1.21 -2.52
N TYR A 353 -12.04 0.16 -3.14
CA TYR A 353 -12.08 0.02 -4.58
C TYR A 353 -13.44 -0.49 -5.05
N TYR A 354 -13.93 0.12 -6.13
CA TYR A 354 -15.02 -0.43 -6.91
C TYR A 354 -14.45 -1.19 -8.10
N TYR A 355 -15.08 -2.31 -8.46
CA TYR A 355 -14.68 -3.12 -9.61
C TYR A 355 -15.83 -3.35 -10.61
#